data_AF-A0A8S3I7Y9-F1
#
_entry.id   AF-A0A8S3I7Y9-F1
#
_cell.length_a   1.000
_cell.length_b   1.000
_cell.length_c   1.000
_cell.angle_alpha   90.00
_cell.angle_beta   90.00
_cell.angle_gamma   90.00
#
_symmetry.space_group_name_H-M   'P 1'
#
loop_
_entity.id
_entity.type
_entity.pdbx_description
1 polymer ?
#
loop_
_entity_poly.entity_id
_entity_poly.type
_entity_poly.pdbx_seq_one_letter_code
_entity_poly.pdbx_strand_id
1 'polypeptide(L)'
;MEQTSLNSTTVDIFDKKSPELNASVSVQVVQPNEFNLFACPVETDLNSLLYLPIQLSYKKQPFTCCSHLDFDILIDNNIFQYQGIIPSHDHVNESCALLIFKPIKTGLTNVRVILKNSNLQQTISLSAYEKLNANLNSLLLTTNSQYTLELSNGPLNFHDHESLKYDIFPLDNHIKFKQDPSNSNLLRVKCVKPIEHIQFDVSKQNSPTKQNLCPAKSTISIDVTCQTTIYSLSLQPILHTQCPLTNRDYVVTYFNQILLINIIAYNEHQIPFTNFSSLKTDCSIKSNGHLADLRMNNNQLEVIPKSQPGKILLH
;
A
#
# COMPACT_ATOMS: atom_id res chain seq x y z
N MET A 1 46.74 -28.04 8.36
CA MET A 1 45.88 -27.20 7.50
C MET A 1 46.49 -25.81 7.51
N GLU A 2 47.14 -25.45 6.40
CA GLU A 2 47.96 -24.25 6.26
C GLU A 2 47.11 -22.98 6.36
N GLN A 3 47.55 -22.05 7.20
CA GLN A 3 47.05 -20.68 7.26
C GLN A 3 47.53 -19.93 6.02
N THR A 4 46.64 -19.66 5.08
CA THR A 4 46.87 -18.65 4.04
C THR A 4 46.56 -17.27 4.60
N SER A 5 47.43 -16.72 5.46
CA SER A 5 47.43 -15.28 5.72
C SER A 5 48.10 -14.60 4.51
N LEU A 6 47.36 -13.75 3.80
CA LEU A 6 47.87 -13.12 2.58
C LEU A 6 48.99 -12.10 2.85
N ASN A 7 48.99 -11.50 4.05
CA ASN A 7 50.04 -10.62 4.61
C ASN A 7 49.81 -10.46 6.12
N SER A 8 50.87 -10.21 6.90
CA SER A 8 50.76 -9.88 8.33
C SER A 8 51.74 -8.77 8.72
N THR A 9 51.38 -7.98 9.73
CA THR A 9 52.26 -6.97 10.35
C THR A 9 52.10 -7.01 11.87
N THR A 10 53.12 -6.58 12.60
CA THR A 10 53.05 -6.44 14.06
C THR A 10 53.02 -4.97 14.41
N VAL A 11 52.14 -4.59 15.33
CA VAL A 11 52.03 -3.23 15.87
C VAL A 11 52.36 -3.30 17.35
N ASP A 12 53.44 -2.64 17.75
CA ASP A 12 53.82 -2.52 19.15
C ASP A 12 53.23 -1.25 19.74
N ILE A 13 52.47 -1.40 20.82
CA ILE A 13 51.86 -0.29 21.57
C ILE A 13 52.61 -0.17 22.89
N PHE A 14 53.07 1.04 23.20
CA PHE A 14 53.78 1.36 24.44
C PHE A 14 53.02 2.43 25.21
N ASP A 15 52.88 2.27 26.53
CA ASP A 15 52.40 3.35 27.39
C ASP A 15 53.50 4.43 27.53
N LYS A 16 53.16 5.68 27.21
CA LYS A 16 54.10 6.80 27.28
C LYS A 16 54.63 7.07 28.70
N LYS A 17 53.88 6.70 29.74
CA LYS A 17 54.24 6.88 31.16
C LYS A 17 54.92 5.63 31.76
N SER A 18 54.74 4.46 31.15
CA SER A 18 55.33 3.19 31.58
C SER A 18 55.78 2.36 30.37
N PRO A 19 56.94 2.65 29.77
CA PRO A 19 57.43 2.00 28.56
C PRO A 19 57.64 0.49 28.72
N GLU A 20 57.82 0.00 29.95
CA GLU A 20 57.84 -1.43 30.29
C GLU A 20 56.51 -2.15 30.06
N LEU A 21 55.38 -1.42 29.99
CA LEU A 21 54.09 -1.96 29.60
C LEU A 21 53.97 -1.88 28.06
N ASN A 22 54.43 -2.91 27.38
CA ASN A 22 54.29 -3.07 25.94
C ASN A 22 53.24 -4.14 25.59
N ALA A 23 52.49 -3.88 24.52
CA ALA A 23 51.59 -4.86 23.93
C ALA A 23 51.88 -4.95 22.44
N SER A 24 52.29 -6.13 21.99
CA SER A 24 52.47 -6.42 20.57
C SER A 24 51.18 -7.04 20.02
N VAL A 25 50.60 -6.40 19.02
CA VAL A 25 49.40 -6.88 18.31
C VAL A 25 49.79 -7.35 16.92
N SER A 26 49.60 -8.63 16.63
CA SER A 26 49.74 -9.15 15.27
C SER A 26 48.46 -8.88 14.47
N VAL A 27 48.59 -8.12 13.39
CA VAL A 27 47.53 -7.82 12.43
C VAL A 27 47.72 -8.73 11.22
N GLN A 28 46.70 -9.50 10.87
CA GLN A 28 46.74 -10.46 9.76
C GLN A 28 45.65 -10.15 8.76
N VAL A 29 45.97 -10.22 7.46
CA VAL A 29 44.99 -10.19 6.39
C VAL A 29 44.37 -11.58 6.27
N VAL A 30 43.08 -11.67 6.60
CA VAL A 30 42.30 -12.90 6.53
C VAL A 30 41.23 -12.79 5.45
N GLN A 31 40.99 -13.90 4.74
CA GLN A 31 39.82 -14.01 3.87
C GLN A 31 38.61 -14.48 4.68
N PRO A 32 37.40 -13.97 4.37
CA PRO A 32 36.19 -14.48 4.98
C PRO A 32 35.97 -15.94 4.57
N ASN A 33 35.42 -16.75 5.48
CA ASN A 33 35.04 -18.14 5.23
C ASN A 33 33.53 -18.37 5.29
N GLU A 34 32.77 -17.35 5.69
CA GLU A 34 31.31 -17.38 5.80
C GLU A 34 30.73 -16.07 5.22
N PHE A 35 29.58 -16.19 4.55
CA PHE A 35 28.86 -15.07 3.94
C PHE A 35 27.36 -15.24 4.14
N ASN A 36 26.71 -14.21 4.67
CA ASN A 36 25.27 -14.19 4.94
C ASN A 36 24.62 -12.95 4.32
N LEU A 37 23.46 -13.16 3.69
CA LEU A 37 22.50 -12.11 3.34
C LEU A 37 21.38 -12.14 4.37
N PHE A 38 21.00 -10.99 4.92
CA PHE A 38 19.92 -10.95 5.89
C PHE A 38 18.57 -10.90 5.21
N ALA A 39 17.61 -11.67 5.72
CA ALA A 39 16.22 -11.72 5.26
C ALA A 39 15.38 -10.49 5.70
N CYS A 40 16.04 -9.35 5.94
CA CYS A 40 15.40 -8.13 6.40
C CYS A 40 16.23 -6.87 6.07
N PRO A 41 15.70 -5.90 5.30
CA PRO A 41 14.47 -5.93 4.50
C PRO A 41 14.64 -6.69 3.16
N VAL A 42 13.55 -7.32 2.67
CA VAL A 42 13.49 -8.01 1.36
C VAL A 42 12.32 -7.55 0.47
N GLU A 43 11.52 -6.60 0.94
CA GLU A 43 10.40 -6.02 0.20
C GLU A 43 10.54 -4.49 0.24
N THR A 44 10.18 -3.80 -0.84
CA THR A 44 10.16 -2.34 -0.87
C THR A 44 9.11 -1.80 -1.85
N ASP A 45 8.69 -0.56 -1.66
CA ASP A 45 7.85 0.13 -2.63
C ASP A 45 8.68 0.66 -3.82
N LEU A 46 8.05 0.80 -4.99
CA LEU A 46 8.70 1.28 -6.22
C LEU A 46 9.43 2.64 -6.11
N ASN A 47 9.09 3.47 -5.13
CA ASN A 47 9.68 4.80 -4.96
C ASN A 47 10.77 4.83 -3.88
N SER A 48 11.06 3.70 -3.24
CA SER A 48 12.01 3.57 -2.15
C SER A 48 13.21 2.69 -2.52
N LEU A 49 14.36 2.99 -1.93
CA LEU A 49 15.53 2.13 -2.03
C LEU A 49 15.42 0.95 -1.05
N LEU A 50 15.91 -0.20 -1.45
CA LEU A 50 16.08 -1.36 -0.59
C LEU A 50 17.55 -1.46 -0.16
N TYR A 51 17.78 -1.48 1.15
CA TYR A 51 19.10 -1.62 1.76
C TYR A 51 19.23 -3.04 2.30
N LEU A 52 19.87 -3.92 1.56
CA LEU A 52 20.05 -5.32 1.93
C LEU A 52 21.32 -5.47 2.79
N PRO A 53 21.22 -5.84 4.07
CA PRO A 53 22.39 -5.99 4.92
C PRO A 53 23.15 -7.27 4.56
N ILE A 54 24.47 -7.21 4.66
CA ILE A 54 25.37 -8.34 4.44
C ILE A 54 26.34 -8.51 5.60
N GLN A 55 26.72 -9.77 5.87
CA GLN A 55 27.73 -10.12 6.86
C GLN A 55 28.75 -11.07 6.24
N LEU A 56 30.03 -10.75 6.45
CA LEU A 56 31.15 -11.64 6.20
C LEU A 56 31.80 -11.96 7.52
N SER A 57 32.18 -13.22 7.69
CA SER A 57 32.81 -13.69 8.94
C SER A 57 34.05 -14.53 8.65
N TYR A 58 34.98 -14.52 9.60
CA TYR A 58 36.11 -15.43 9.66
C TYR A 58 36.08 -16.18 10.99
N LYS A 59 36.00 -17.51 10.97
CA LYS A 59 35.93 -18.33 12.19
C LYS A 59 34.83 -17.85 13.16
N LYS A 60 33.63 -17.56 12.63
CA LYS A 60 32.46 -17.03 13.37
C LYS A 60 32.62 -15.63 13.96
N GLN A 61 33.68 -14.90 13.62
CA GLN A 61 33.83 -13.50 14.00
C GLN A 61 33.41 -12.61 12.83
N PRO A 62 32.38 -11.77 13.00
CA PRO A 62 31.91 -10.89 11.93
C PRO A 62 32.89 -9.76 11.67
N PHE A 63 32.99 -9.37 10.41
CA PHE A 63 33.80 -8.22 10.01
C PHE A 63 33.08 -6.93 10.40
N THR A 64 33.84 -5.92 10.81
CA THR A 64 33.28 -4.61 11.18
C THR A 64 32.92 -3.76 9.97
N CYS A 65 33.62 -3.94 8.85
CA CYS A 65 33.37 -3.25 7.60
C CYS A 65 33.75 -4.14 6.41
N CYS A 66 32.91 -4.17 5.38
CA CYS A 66 33.17 -4.90 4.14
C CYS A 66 32.75 -4.13 2.88
N SER A 67 32.48 -2.82 2.99
CA SER A 67 32.02 -1.99 1.87
C SER A 67 33.07 -1.74 0.78
N HIS A 68 34.34 -1.98 1.08
CA HIS A 68 35.45 -1.85 0.13
C HIS A 68 35.71 -3.13 -0.68
N LEU A 69 34.99 -4.21 -0.40
CA LEU A 69 35.11 -5.46 -1.15
C LEU A 69 34.25 -5.44 -2.40
N ASP A 70 34.71 -6.14 -3.43
CA ASP A 70 34.00 -6.24 -4.69
C ASP A 70 33.05 -7.45 -4.70
N PHE A 71 31.82 -7.22 -5.15
CA PHE A 71 30.81 -8.24 -5.30
C PHE A 71 30.29 -8.27 -6.74
N ASP A 72 30.10 -9.47 -7.30
CA ASP A 72 29.32 -9.66 -8.51
C ASP A 72 27.85 -9.86 -8.12
N ILE A 73 26.98 -9.02 -8.68
CA ILE A 73 25.54 -9.00 -8.40
C ILE A 73 24.80 -9.48 -9.65
N LEU A 74 24.17 -10.64 -9.55
CA LEU A 74 23.36 -11.22 -10.61
C LEU A 74 21.89 -11.13 -10.22
N ILE A 75 21.06 -10.51 -11.06
CA ILE A 75 19.63 -10.32 -10.84
C ILE A 75 18.89 -11.04 -11.96
N ASP A 76 18.04 -12.01 -11.61
CA ASP A 76 17.37 -12.86 -12.61
C ASP A 76 16.44 -12.06 -13.55
N ASN A 77 15.67 -11.11 -13.00
CA ASN A 77 14.69 -10.31 -13.73
C ASN A 77 14.97 -8.81 -13.58
N ASN A 78 14.57 -8.02 -14.58
CA ASN A 78 14.71 -6.56 -14.56
C ASN A 78 13.65 -5.87 -13.67
N ILE A 79 13.63 -6.24 -12.39
CA ILE A 79 12.73 -5.73 -11.33
C ILE A 79 13.48 -4.78 -10.41
N PHE A 80 14.77 -5.05 -10.18
CA PHE A 80 15.67 -4.21 -9.40
C PHE A 80 16.91 -3.86 -10.21
N GLN A 81 17.48 -2.71 -9.90
CA GLN A 81 18.78 -2.25 -10.37
C GLN A 81 19.70 -2.05 -9.17
N TYR A 82 20.86 -2.70 -9.18
CA TYR A 82 21.91 -2.48 -8.18
C TYR A 82 22.49 -1.06 -8.29
N GLN A 83 22.61 -0.35 -7.17
CA GLN A 83 23.09 1.03 -7.10
C GLN A 83 24.46 1.17 -6.45
N GLY A 84 24.89 0.19 -5.65
CA GLY A 84 26.18 0.23 -4.97
C GLY A 84 26.15 -0.39 -3.59
N ILE A 85 27.24 -0.20 -2.86
CA ILE A 85 27.46 -0.70 -1.50
C ILE A 85 27.88 0.45 -0.59
N ILE A 86 27.36 0.47 0.64
CA ILE A 86 27.75 1.44 1.66
C ILE A 86 28.12 0.71 2.96
N PRO A 87 29.00 1.28 3.80
CA PRO A 87 29.26 0.75 5.13
C PRO A 87 27.99 0.70 5.98
N SER A 88 27.84 -0.35 6.79
CA SER A 88 26.78 -0.42 7.79
C SER A 88 27.21 0.40 9.01
N HIS A 89 26.49 1.47 9.32
CA HIS A 89 26.82 2.35 10.46
C HIS A 89 26.25 1.84 11.79
N ASP A 90 25.19 1.02 11.74
CA ASP A 90 24.42 0.72 12.95
C ASP A 90 24.68 -0.68 13.53
N HIS A 91 25.61 -1.47 12.99
CA HIS A 91 25.83 -2.88 13.39
C HIS A 91 24.53 -3.71 13.53
N VAL A 92 23.42 -3.25 12.94
CA VAL A 92 22.13 -3.94 13.00
C VAL A 92 22.35 -5.29 12.35
N ASN A 93 22.08 -6.34 13.14
CA ASN A 93 22.30 -7.74 12.79
C ASN A 93 23.78 -8.10 12.48
N GLU A 94 24.76 -7.43 13.11
CA GLU A 94 26.19 -7.72 12.86
C GLU A 94 26.59 -7.57 11.38
N SER A 95 25.87 -6.73 10.64
CA SER A 95 26.15 -6.44 9.24
C SER A 95 27.42 -5.61 9.08
N CYS A 96 28.21 -5.92 8.06
CA CYS A 96 29.46 -5.23 7.74
C CYS A 96 29.29 -4.21 6.61
N ALA A 97 28.22 -4.31 5.80
CA ALA A 97 27.86 -3.38 4.75
C ALA A 97 26.37 -3.54 4.36
N LEU A 98 25.87 -2.59 3.56
CA LEU A 98 24.53 -2.61 2.97
C LEU A 98 24.65 -2.53 1.44
N LEU A 99 24.02 -3.47 0.73
CA LEU A 99 23.85 -3.43 -0.72
C LEU A 99 22.58 -2.63 -1.05
N ILE A 100 22.69 -1.67 -1.96
CA ILE A 100 21.59 -0.78 -2.33
C ILE A 100 20.96 -1.25 -3.63
N PHE A 101 19.66 -1.49 -3.60
CA PHE A 101 18.87 -1.84 -4.77
C PHE A 101 17.77 -0.80 -4.99
N LYS A 102 17.60 -0.39 -6.24
CA LYS A 102 16.49 0.47 -6.68
C LYS A 102 15.46 -0.37 -7.44
N PRO A 103 14.22 -0.47 -6.97
CA PRO A 103 13.16 -1.11 -7.73
C PRO A 103 12.84 -0.30 -8.99
N ILE A 104 12.57 -0.98 -10.09
CA ILE A 104 12.23 -0.39 -11.39
C ILE A 104 10.88 -0.90 -11.92
N LYS A 105 10.42 -2.07 -11.46
CA LYS A 105 9.13 -2.68 -11.80
C LYS A 105 8.60 -3.46 -10.61
N THR A 106 7.28 -3.69 -10.57
CA THR A 106 6.68 -4.57 -9.58
C THR A 106 7.02 -6.03 -9.87
N GLY A 107 7.13 -6.85 -8.82
CA GLY A 107 7.30 -8.29 -8.92
C GLY A 107 8.35 -8.85 -7.97
N LEU A 108 8.68 -10.13 -8.19
CA LEU A 108 9.64 -10.92 -7.41
C LEU A 108 10.85 -11.27 -8.27
N THR A 109 12.06 -11.07 -7.76
CA THR A 109 13.31 -11.52 -8.40
C THR A 109 14.22 -12.19 -7.40
N ASN A 110 15.03 -13.15 -7.85
CA ASN A 110 16.17 -13.58 -7.06
C ASN A 110 17.38 -12.71 -7.38
N VAL A 111 18.18 -12.47 -6.35
CA VAL A 111 19.46 -11.79 -6.42
C VAL A 111 20.50 -12.75 -5.88
N ARG A 112 21.50 -13.07 -6.70
CA ARG A 112 22.68 -13.81 -6.29
C ARG A 112 23.84 -12.84 -6.11
N VAL A 113 24.42 -12.86 -4.92
CA VAL A 113 25.58 -12.05 -4.55
C VAL A 113 26.77 -12.98 -4.45
N ILE A 114 27.85 -12.65 -5.14
CA ILE A 114 29.08 -13.46 -5.19
C ILE A 114 30.24 -12.56 -4.77
N LEU A 115 31.00 -12.97 -3.76
CA LEU A 115 32.22 -12.25 -3.37
C LEU A 115 33.31 -12.54 -4.41
N LYS A 116 33.89 -11.50 -5.03
CA LYS A 116 34.95 -11.69 -6.02
C LYS A 116 36.17 -12.36 -5.42
N ASN A 117 36.86 -13.17 -6.23
CA ASN A 117 38.05 -13.92 -5.83
C ASN A 117 37.81 -14.87 -4.64
N SER A 118 36.56 -15.30 -4.44
CA SER A 118 36.13 -16.25 -3.42
C SER A 118 35.07 -17.20 -3.97
N ASN A 119 34.85 -18.31 -3.28
CA ASN A 119 33.75 -19.24 -3.57
C ASN A 119 32.48 -18.92 -2.77
N LEU A 120 32.49 -17.83 -1.99
CA LEU A 120 31.37 -17.41 -1.17
C LEU A 120 30.29 -16.74 -2.01
N GLN A 121 29.09 -17.31 -2.00
CA GLN A 121 27.92 -16.76 -2.64
C GLN A 121 26.67 -17.02 -1.82
N GLN A 122 25.67 -16.15 -1.97
CA GLN A 122 24.36 -16.28 -1.35
C GLN A 122 23.29 -15.84 -2.33
N THR A 123 22.08 -16.36 -2.17
CA THR A 123 20.92 -15.98 -2.99
C THR A 123 19.78 -15.56 -2.08
N ILE A 124 19.08 -14.49 -2.45
CA ILE A 124 17.91 -13.99 -1.74
C ILE A 124 16.84 -13.56 -2.74
N SER A 125 15.57 -13.71 -2.38
CA SER A 125 14.46 -13.21 -3.18
C SER A 125 14.07 -11.82 -2.69
N LEU A 126 14.03 -10.85 -3.60
CA LEU A 126 13.58 -9.49 -3.33
C LEU A 126 12.26 -9.22 -4.04
N SER A 127 11.37 -8.47 -3.41
CA SER A 127 10.11 -8.05 -4.03
C SER A 127 9.90 -6.54 -4.03
N ALA A 128 9.32 -6.06 -5.12
CA ALA A 128 8.91 -4.67 -5.29
C ALA A 128 7.41 -4.58 -5.53
N TYR A 129 6.76 -3.61 -4.88
CA TYR A 129 5.32 -3.41 -5.00
C TYR A 129 4.96 -1.94 -5.23
N GLU A 130 3.79 -1.70 -5.81
CA GLU A 130 3.21 -0.36 -5.88
C GLU A 130 2.66 0.05 -4.51
N LYS A 131 2.77 1.34 -4.18
CA LYS A 131 2.23 1.87 -2.92
C LYS A 131 0.73 1.53 -2.82
N LEU A 132 0.30 1.13 -1.62
CA LEU A 132 -1.12 0.89 -1.33
C LEU A 132 -1.94 2.11 -1.75
N ASN A 133 -3.10 1.87 -2.35
CA ASN A 133 -4.01 2.91 -2.81
C ASN A 133 -5.47 2.51 -2.53
N ALA A 134 -6.35 3.49 -2.40
CA ALA A 134 -7.79 3.29 -2.30
C ALA A 134 -8.52 3.94 -3.47
N ASN A 135 -9.69 3.41 -3.81
CA ASN A 135 -10.58 4.04 -4.78
C ASN A 135 -11.09 5.42 -4.32
N LEU A 136 -11.18 5.65 -3.01
CA LEU A 136 -11.51 6.93 -2.39
C LEU A 136 -10.68 7.12 -1.11
N ASN A 137 -10.15 8.33 -0.92
CA ASN A 137 -9.38 8.70 0.28
C ASN A 137 -10.20 9.51 1.29
N SER A 138 -11.43 9.89 0.94
CA SER A 138 -12.33 10.63 1.82
C SER A 138 -13.75 10.09 1.67
N LEU A 139 -14.40 9.82 2.80
CA LEU A 139 -15.72 9.24 2.89
C LEU A 139 -16.65 10.15 3.70
N LEU A 140 -17.70 10.64 3.05
CA LEU A 140 -18.81 11.31 3.72
C LEU A 140 -20.02 10.38 3.73
N LEU A 141 -20.36 9.87 4.90
CA LEU A 141 -21.35 8.81 5.06
C LEU A 141 -22.46 9.25 6.00
N THR A 142 -23.70 8.80 5.76
CA THR A 142 -24.74 8.99 6.77
C THR A 142 -24.58 7.99 7.91
N THR A 143 -25.05 8.35 9.10
CA THR A 143 -25.10 7.41 10.23
C THR A 143 -25.92 6.17 9.85
N ASN A 144 -25.42 4.99 10.23
CA ASN A 144 -25.89 3.66 9.86
C ASN A 144 -25.70 3.25 8.38
N SER A 145 -25.12 4.10 7.54
CA SER A 145 -24.72 3.71 6.18
C SER A 145 -23.37 2.96 6.20
N GLN A 146 -23.09 2.28 5.09
CA GLN A 146 -21.83 1.58 4.90
C GLN A 146 -21.31 1.79 3.49
N TYR A 147 -20.00 1.82 3.32
CA TYR A 147 -19.35 1.88 2.02
C TYR A 147 -18.28 0.80 1.93
N THR A 148 -18.10 0.23 0.74
CA THR A 148 -17.03 -0.75 0.50
C THR A 148 -15.89 -0.01 -0.18
N LEU A 149 -14.82 0.25 0.58
CA LEU A 149 -13.55 0.72 0.01
C LEU A 149 -12.90 -0.41 -0.77
N GLU A 150 -12.43 -0.09 -1.97
CA GLU A 150 -11.62 -0.99 -2.77
C GLU A 150 -10.15 -0.55 -2.65
N LEU A 151 -9.34 -1.43 -2.05
CA LEU A 151 -7.93 -1.23 -1.86
C LEU A 151 -7.16 -1.93 -2.97
N SER A 152 -6.17 -1.27 -3.52
CA SER A 152 -5.31 -1.80 -4.57
C SER A 152 -3.85 -1.69 -4.16
N ASN A 153 -3.00 -2.56 -4.73
CA ASN A 153 -1.56 -2.56 -4.52
C ASN A 153 -1.14 -2.86 -3.06
N GLY A 154 0.03 -2.37 -2.66
CA GLY A 154 0.71 -2.70 -1.41
C GLY A 154 1.52 -4.00 -1.49
N PRO A 155 2.14 -4.44 -0.37
CA PRO A 155 2.90 -5.67 -0.29
C PRO A 155 2.07 -6.86 -0.78
N LEU A 156 2.70 -7.70 -1.60
CA LEU A 156 2.11 -8.89 -2.18
C LEU A 156 2.80 -10.11 -1.61
N ASN A 157 2.03 -11.05 -1.06
CA ASN A 157 2.54 -12.39 -0.82
C ASN A 157 2.27 -13.22 -2.09
N PHE A 158 3.31 -13.44 -2.90
CA PHE A 158 3.23 -14.20 -4.15
C PHE A 158 2.92 -15.70 -3.95
N HIS A 159 3.00 -16.18 -2.71
CA HIS A 159 2.80 -17.60 -2.38
C HIS A 159 1.54 -17.87 -1.56
N ASP A 160 0.98 -16.85 -0.90
CA ASP A 160 -0.20 -17.01 -0.04
C ASP A 160 -1.01 -15.70 0.09
N HIS A 161 -2.05 -15.58 -0.75
CA HIS A 161 -2.99 -14.47 -0.71
C HIS A 161 -3.86 -14.43 0.56
N GLU A 162 -3.97 -15.52 1.32
CA GLU A 162 -4.78 -15.60 2.55
C GLU A 162 -4.05 -15.03 3.78
N SER A 163 -2.74 -14.78 3.67
CA SER A 163 -1.91 -14.25 4.76
C SER A 163 -1.97 -12.74 4.98
N LEU A 164 -2.75 -12.02 4.17
CA LEU A 164 -2.86 -10.56 4.16
C LEU A 164 -3.72 -10.06 5.32
N LYS A 165 -3.13 -9.21 6.17
CA LYS A 165 -3.84 -8.55 7.27
C LYS A 165 -3.83 -7.04 7.09
N TYR A 166 -4.99 -6.42 7.31
CA TYR A 166 -5.07 -4.99 7.52
C TYR A 166 -4.96 -4.65 8.99
N ASP A 167 -4.19 -3.61 9.26
CA ASP A 167 -4.09 -2.95 10.55
C ASP A 167 -4.66 -1.54 10.39
N ILE A 168 -5.55 -1.12 11.29
CA ILE A 168 -6.31 0.12 11.17
C ILE A 168 -6.17 0.92 12.46
N PHE A 169 -5.74 2.17 12.33
CA PHE A 169 -5.51 3.07 13.44
C PHE A 169 -6.07 4.47 13.15
N PRO A 170 -6.65 5.20 14.12
CA PRO A 170 -6.98 4.73 15.47
C PRO A 170 -8.17 3.75 15.44
N LEU A 171 -8.29 2.95 16.51
CA LEU A 171 -9.53 2.22 16.75
C LEU A 171 -10.60 3.21 17.25
N ASP A 172 -11.77 3.20 16.63
CA ASP A 172 -12.87 4.09 17.00
C ASP A 172 -14.20 3.32 17.08
N ASN A 173 -15.09 3.74 17.96
CA ASN A 173 -16.38 3.07 18.20
C ASN A 173 -17.53 3.62 17.31
N HIS A 174 -17.32 4.77 16.66
CA HIS A 174 -18.25 5.40 15.73
C HIS A 174 -18.13 4.77 14.34
N ILE A 175 -16.96 4.22 13.98
CA ILE A 175 -16.70 3.54 12.71
C ILE A 175 -16.38 2.06 12.93
N LYS A 176 -16.93 1.20 12.08
CA LYS A 176 -16.52 -0.21 12.02
C LYS A 176 -15.92 -0.53 10.66
N PHE A 177 -14.68 -0.98 10.68
CA PHE A 177 -14.02 -1.56 9.51
C PHE A 177 -14.15 -3.09 9.55
N LYS A 178 -14.51 -3.69 8.42
CA LYS A 178 -14.57 -5.15 8.27
C LYS A 178 -14.08 -5.54 6.88
N GLN A 179 -13.03 -6.35 6.83
CA GLN A 179 -12.55 -6.93 5.58
C GLN A 179 -13.59 -7.90 5.01
N ASP A 180 -13.78 -7.87 3.69
CA ASP A 180 -14.68 -8.80 3.02
C ASP A 180 -14.06 -10.21 2.99
N PRO A 181 -14.76 -11.25 3.44
CA PRO A 181 -14.22 -12.61 3.46
C PRO A 181 -14.03 -13.19 2.05
N SER A 182 -14.75 -12.68 1.05
CA SER A 182 -14.66 -13.16 -0.34
C SER A 182 -13.60 -12.44 -1.17
N ASN A 183 -13.17 -11.25 -0.74
CA ASN A 183 -12.16 -10.46 -1.42
C ASN A 183 -11.34 -9.66 -0.41
N SER A 184 -10.08 -10.07 -0.24
CA SER A 184 -9.15 -9.45 0.70
C SER A 184 -8.76 -8.01 0.33
N ASN A 185 -9.14 -7.51 -0.84
CA ASN A 185 -8.93 -6.12 -1.23
C ASN A 185 -10.12 -5.20 -0.90
N LEU A 186 -11.24 -5.76 -0.42
CA LEU A 186 -12.43 -4.99 -0.07
C LEU A 186 -12.52 -4.76 1.44
N LEU A 187 -12.66 -3.51 1.83
CA LEU A 187 -12.79 -3.09 3.22
C LEU A 187 -14.12 -2.36 3.41
N ARG A 188 -15.05 -2.98 4.14
CA ARG A 188 -16.35 -2.37 4.47
C ARG A 188 -16.18 -1.39 5.62
N VAL A 189 -16.53 -0.14 5.39
CA VAL A 189 -16.54 0.95 6.37
C VAL A 189 -18.00 1.24 6.73
N LYS A 190 -18.36 1.07 8.00
CA LYS A 190 -19.72 1.34 8.49
C LYS A 190 -19.71 2.47 9.50
N CYS A 191 -20.50 3.51 9.22
CA CYS A 191 -20.82 4.55 10.19
C CYS A 191 -21.84 4.02 11.20
N VAL A 192 -21.46 3.93 12.46
CA VAL A 192 -22.32 3.51 13.58
C VAL A 192 -22.87 4.72 14.32
N LYS A 193 -22.06 5.76 14.49
CA LYS A 193 -22.42 7.00 15.18
C LYS A 193 -21.89 8.22 14.41
N PRO A 194 -22.41 9.43 14.67
CA PRO A 194 -21.91 10.65 14.06
C PRO A 194 -20.46 10.92 14.49
N ILE A 195 -19.66 11.45 13.56
CA ILE A 195 -18.29 11.92 13.79
C ILE A 195 -17.99 13.03 12.79
N GLU A 196 -17.45 14.15 13.26
CA GLU A 196 -17.22 15.32 12.40
C GLU A 196 -16.17 15.03 11.33
N HIS A 197 -14.98 14.58 11.75
CA HIS A 197 -13.90 14.21 10.86
C HIS A 197 -12.85 13.43 11.64
N ILE A 198 -12.41 12.31 11.10
CA ILE A 198 -11.28 11.55 11.62
C ILE A 198 -10.51 10.91 10.47
N GLN A 199 -9.19 10.91 10.58
CA GLN A 199 -8.30 10.26 9.63
C GLN A 199 -7.92 8.88 10.18
N PHE A 200 -8.11 7.84 9.37
CA PHE A 200 -7.71 6.47 9.68
C PHE A 200 -6.54 6.04 8.80
N ASP A 201 -5.47 5.58 9.43
CA ASP A 201 -4.36 4.91 8.78
C ASP A 201 -4.70 3.44 8.57
N VAL A 202 -4.92 3.06 7.31
CA VAL A 202 -5.17 1.70 6.87
C VAL A 202 -3.85 1.14 6.32
N SER A 203 -3.34 0.11 6.98
CA SER A 203 -2.06 -0.48 6.65
C SER A 203 -2.20 -1.92 6.19
N LYS A 204 -1.55 -2.26 5.08
CA LYS A 204 -1.46 -3.61 4.52
C LYS A 204 -0.06 -4.17 4.76
N GLN A 205 0.01 -5.37 5.32
CA GLN A 205 1.27 -6.09 5.52
C GLN A 205 1.10 -7.59 5.28
N ASN A 206 2.17 -8.22 4.81
CA ASN A 206 2.27 -9.67 4.73
C ASN A 206 2.51 -10.28 6.11
N SER A 207 2.19 -11.56 6.30
CA SER A 207 2.63 -12.30 7.48
C SER A 207 4.12 -12.64 7.38
N PRO A 208 4.90 -12.60 8.47
CA PRO A 208 6.31 -13.00 8.44
C PRO A 208 6.48 -14.45 7.98
N THR A 209 7.49 -14.70 7.14
CA THR A 209 7.83 -16.04 6.63
C THR A 209 9.30 -16.36 6.88
N LYS A 210 9.73 -17.59 6.62
CA LYS A 210 11.15 -17.98 6.72
C LYS A 210 12.07 -17.16 5.80
N GLN A 211 11.55 -16.71 4.65
CA GLN A 211 12.32 -15.96 3.64
C GLN A 211 12.17 -14.44 3.82
N ASN A 212 11.14 -14.00 4.52
CA ASN A 212 10.88 -12.60 4.83
C ASN A 212 10.51 -12.45 6.31
N LEU A 213 11.51 -12.17 7.14
CA LEU A 213 11.33 -12.04 8.59
C LEU A 213 10.77 -10.67 8.98
N CYS A 214 10.88 -9.66 8.12
CA CYS A 214 10.35 -8.33 8.36
C CYS A 214 9.50 -7.87 7.15
N PRO A 215 8.25 -8.34 7.07
CA PRO A 215 7.36 -7.96 5.98
C PRO A 215 7.16 -6.46 5.95
N ALA A 216 7.15 -5.90 4.75
CA ALA A 216 6.95 -4.47 4.61
C ALA A 216 5.51 -4.10 4.93
N LYS A 217 5.33 -2.90 5.48
CA LYS A 217 4.03 -2.30 5.79
C LYS A 217 3.80 -1.14 4.84
N SER A 218 2.70 -1.15 4.10
CA SER A 218 2.27 -0.02 3.28
C SER A 218 0.99 0.56 3.84
N THR A 219 0.99 1.88 4.08
CA THR A 219 -0.09 2.59 4.76
C THR A 219 -0.66 3.67 3.85
N ILE A 220 -1.99 3.79 3.89
CA ILE A 220 -2.74 4.91 3.34
C ILE A 220 -3.58 5.53 4.45
N SER A 221 -3.90 6.81 4.31
CA SER A 221 -4.83 7.48 5.20
C SER A 221 -6.16 7.70 4.50
N ILE A 222 -7.25 7.41 5.22
CA ILE A 222 -8.62 7.59 4.78
C ILE A 222 -9.34 8.52 5.74
N ASP A 223 -9.86 9.63 5.22
CA ASP A 223 -10.69 10.55 5.97
C ASP A 223 -12.13 10.05 6.02
N VAL A 224 -12.73 10.04 7.20
CA VAL A 224 -14.11 9.60 7.38
C VAL A 224 -14.90 10.61 8.21
N THR A 225 -16.04 11.01 7.68
CA THR A 225 -17.04 11.85 8.33
C THR A 225 -18.38 11.11 8.33
N CYS A 226 -19.01 10.99 9.50
CA CYS A 226 -20.37 10.46 9.62
C CYS A 226 -21.33 11.55 10.08
N GLN A 227 -22.35 11.84 9.27
CA GLN A 227 -23.37 12.83 9.60
C GLN A 227 -24.76 12.19 9.65
N THR A 228 -25.68 12.75 10.43
CA THR A 228 -27.09 12.31 10.44
C THR A 228 -27.94 13.06 9.43
N THR A 229 -27.60 14.32 9.21
CA THR A 229 -28.48 15.26 8.52
C THR A 229 -28.07 15.38 7.06
N ILE A 230 -29.03 15.08 6.18
CA ILE A 230 -28.97 15.43 4.76
C ILE A 230 -29.61 16.81 4.62
N TYR A 231 -28.91 17.76 4.02
CA TYR A 231 -29.39 19.12 3.85
C TYR A 231 -30.12 19.34 2.52
N SER A 232 -29.67 18.68 1.46
CA SER A 232 -30.34 18.74 0.16
C SER A 232 -30.16 17.45 -0.63
N LEU A 233 -31.04 17.25 -1.61
CA LEU A 233 -31.01 16.14 -2.56
C LEU A 233 -31.02 16.71 -3.99
N SER A 234 -30.24 16.13 -4.87
CA SER A 234 -30.29 16.37 -6.32
C SER A 234 -30.59 15.08 -7.06
N LEU A 235 -31.43 15.19 -8.08
CA LEU A 235 -31.75 14.10 -9.00
C LEU A 235 -31.01 14.36 -10.30
N GLN A 236 -30.04 13.51 -10.63
CA GLN A 236 -29.25 13.65 -11.85
C GLN A 236 -29.54 12.49 -12.81
N PRO A 237 -29.97 12.77 -14.05
CA PRO A 237 -30.16 11.73 -15.04
C PRO A 237 -28.80 11.12 -15.41
N ILE A 238 -28.74 9.80 -15.49
CA ILE A 238 -27.57 9.09 -16.00
C ILE A 238 -27.66 9.12 -17.53
N LEU A 239 -26.94 10.04 -18.16
CA LEU A 239 -26.84 10.13 -19.61
C LEU A 239 -25.58 9.42 -20.10
N HIS A 240 -25.69 8.68 -21.20
CA HIS A 240 -24.54 8.08 -21.88
C HIS A 240 -23.65 9.12 -22.59
N THR A 241 -24.11 10.37 -22.73
CA THR A 241 -23.42 11.45 -23.44
C THR A 241 -22.73 12.40 -22.48
N GLN A 242 -21.44 12.68 -22.73
CA GLN A 242 -20.53 13.52 -21.93
C GLN A 242 -20.81 15.04 -22.03
N CYS A 243 -22.02 15.46 -22.38
CA CYS A 243 -22.34 16.90 -22.46
C CYS A 243 -22.78 17.41 -21.08
N PRO A 244 -22.13 18.45 -20.53
CA PRO A 244 -22.55 19.03 -19.26
C PRO A 244 -23.95 19.64 -19.41
N LEU A 245 -24.90 19.12 -18.65
CA LEU A 245 -26.25 19.68 -18.55
C LEU A 245 -26.20 20.89 -17.62
N THR A 246 -26.82 21.98 -18.04
CA THR A 246 -27.14 23.15 -17.23
C THR A 246 -28.55 23.01 -16.65
N ASN A 247 -28.88 23.80 -15.62
CA ASN A 247 -30.22 23.83 -15.01
C ASN A 247 -31.34 24.33 -15.95
N ARG A 248 -31.01 24.63 -17.21
CA ARG A 248 -31.96 24.99 -18.27
C ARG A 248 -32.19 23.86 -19.27
N ASP A 249 -31.39 22.80 -19.20
CA ASP A 249 -31.48 21.68 -20.10
C ASP A 249 -32.61 20.73 -19.67
N TYR A 250 -33.27 20.16 -20.67
CA TYR A 250 -34.31 19.19 -20.50
C TYR A 250 -33.86 17.88 -21.12
N VAL A 251 -34.02 16.78 -20.39
CA VAL A 251 -33.84 15.45 -20.98
C VAL A 251 -35.13 15.07 -21.67
N VAL A 252 -35.04 14.81 -22.97
CA VAL A 252 -36.14 14.26 -23.76
C VAL A 252 -36.06 12.74 -23.66
N THR A 253 -37.08 12.12 -23.04
CA THR A 253 -37.20 10.66 -23.02
C THR A 253 -38.20 10.20 -24.08
N TYR A 254 -37.81 9.20 -24.88
CA TYR A 254 -38.69 8.55 -25.84
C TYR A 254 -39.40 7.36 -25.18
N PHE A 255 -40.57 6.97 -25.69
CA PHE A 255 -41.46 5.94 -25.15
C PHE A 255 -40.85 4.63 -24.68
N ASN A 256 -39.74 4.25 -25.31
CA ASN A 256 -39.13 2.94 -25.10
C ASN A 256 -37.82 3.07 -24.30
N GLN A 257 -37.55 4.25 -23.74
CA GLN A 257 -36.30 4.55 -23.03
C GLN A 257 -36.59 4.79 -21.55
N ILE A 258 -36.08 3.87 -20.74
CA ILE A 258 -36.00 4.05 -19.29
C ILE A 258 -34.86 5.02 -19.01
N LEU A 259 -35.17 6.15 -18.37
CA LEU A 259 -34.14 7.06 -17.89
C LEU A 259 -33.79 6.71 -16.45
N LEU A 260 -32.53 6.35 -16.22
CA LEU A 260 -31.99 6.13 -14.89
C LEU A 260 -31.65 7.47 -14.23
N ILE A 261 -32.00 7.60 -12.95
CA ILE A 261 -31.72 8.78 -12.15
C ILE A 261 -30.81 8.40 -10.98
N ASN A 262 -29.69 9.11 -10.86
CA ASN A 262 -28.86 9.14 -9.67
C ASN A 262 -29.45 10.09 -8.65
N ILE A 263 -29.48 9.66 -7.40
CA ILE A 263 -29.88 10.49 -6.27
C ILE A 263 -28.62 10.83 -5.48
N ILE A 264 -28.31 12.12 -5.42
CA ILE A 264 -27.15 12.63 -4.70
C ILE A 264 -27.65 13.42 -3.49
N ALA A 265 -27.19 13.04 -2.30
CA ALA A 265 -27.44 13.76 -1.07
C ALA A 265 -26.27 14.68 -0.75
N TYR A 266 -26.53 15.88 -0.22
CA TYR A 266 -25.50 16.83 0.18
C TYR A 266 -25.62 17.22 1.65
N ASN A 267 -24.47 17.54 2.26
CA ASN A 267 -24.41 18.18 3.57
C ASN A 267 -24.60 19.71 3.47
N GLU A 268 -24.46 20.41 4.61
CA GLU A 268 -24.60 21.88 4.69
C GLU A 268 -23.60 22.65 3.83
N HIS A 269 -22.45 22.04 3.54
CA HIS A 269 -21.39 22.61 2.72
C HIS A 269 -21.47 22.22 1.25
N GLN A 270 -22.59 21.63 0.81
CA GLN A 270 -22.78 21.15 -0.57
C GLN A 270 -21.77 20.07 -0.98
N ILE A 271 -21.25 19.29 -0.03
CA ILE A 271 -20.41 18.12 -0.29
C ILE A 271 -21.32 16.90 -0.45
N PRO A 272 -21.19 16.13 -1.56
CA PRO A 272 -22.02 14.96 -1.78
C PRO A 272 -21.64 13.82 -0.84
N PHE A 273 -22.65 13.16 -0.27
CA PHE A 273 -22.48 11.93 0.50
C PHE A 273 -22.03 10.79 -0.43
N THR A 274 -21.01 10.05 -0.01
CA THR A 274 -20.54 8.82 -0.65
C THR A 274 -21.58 7.71 -0.54
N ASN A 275 -22.29 7.62 0.59
CA ASN A 275 -23.44 6.73 0.74
C ASN A 275 -24.40 7.21 1.84
N PHE A 276 -25.66 6.79 1.75
CA PHE A 276 -26.69 7.04 2.76
C PHE A 276 -27.54 5.80 3.06
N SER A 277 -28.07 5.72 4.28
CA SER A 277 -28.67 4.48 4.84
C SER A 277 -30.04 4.13 4.29
N SER A 278 -30.89 5.12 4.03
CA SER A 278 -32.16 4.91 3.35
C SER A 278 -32.71 6.23 2.80
N LEU A 279 -33.41 6.13 1.67
CA LEU A 279 -34.21 7.20 1.12
C LEU A 279 -35.63 6.70 0.98
N LYS A 280 -36.58 7.37 1.66
CA LYS A 280 -38.00 7.16 1.42
C LYS A 280 -38.44 8.08 0.31
N THR A 281 -38.68 7.53 -0.87
CA THR A 281 -39.21 8.26 -2.02
C THR A 281 -40.74 8.17 -2.02
N ASP A 282 -41.41 9.17 -1.47
CA ASP A 282 -42.87 9.30 -1.64
C ASP A 282 -43.16 9.94 -3.00
N CYS A 283 -43.23 9.11 -4.04
CA CYS A 283 -43.56 9.55 -5.40
C CYS A 283 -45.05 9.90 -5.51
N SER A 284 -45.44 11.09 -5.06
CA SER A 284 -46.78 11.63 -5.34
C SER A 284 -46.79 12.28 -6.72
N ILE A 285 -46.91 11.47 -7.76
CA ILE A 285 -47.07 11.98 -9.12
C ILE A 285 -48.48 12.57 -9.21
N LYS A 286 -48.59 13.91 -9.31
CA LYS A 286 -49.79 14.55 -9.84
C LYS A 286 -49.91 14.17 -11.30
N SER A 287 -50.46 12.99 -11.54
CA SER A 287 -50.70 12.42 -12.87
C SER A 287 -51.72 13.28 -13.59
N ASN A 288 -51.26 14.28 -14.34
CA ASN A 288 -51.93 14.64 -15.58
C ASN A 288 -51.61 13.50 -16.55
N GLY A 289 -52.62 12.91 -17.21
CA GLY A 289 -52.53 11.67 -18.03
C GLY A 289 -51.55 11.69 -19.22
N HIS A 290 -50.62 12.64 -19.26
CA HIS A 290 -49.61 12.89 -20.29
C HIS A 290 -48.17 12.91 -19.74
N LEU A 291 -47.94 12.76 -18.43
CA LEU A 291 -46.61 12.82 -17.81
C LEU A 291 -46.03 11.42 -17.55
N ALA A 292 -44.70 11.31 -17.60
CA ALA A 292 -43.96 10.07 -17.36
C ALA A 292 -44.15 9.57 -15.92
N ASP A 293 -44.17 8.25 -15.73
CA ASP A 293 -44.17 7.60 -14.43
C ASP A 293 -42.77 7.57 -13.83
N LEU A 294 -42.69 7.68 -12.51
CA LEU A 294 -41.50 7.36 -11.73
C LEU A 294 -41.75 6.02 -11.04
N ARG A 295 -40.81 5.08 -11.20
CA ARG A 295 -40.81 3.82 -10.43
C ARG A 295 -39.44 3.54 -9.84
N MET A 296 -39.43 2.82 -8.73
CA MET A 296 -38.21 2.19 -8.21
C MET A 296 -38.11 0.77 -8.75
N ASN A 297 -36.98 0.41 -9.35
CA ASN A 297 -36.69 -0.95 -9.82
C ASN A 297 -35.25 -1.31 -9.43
N ASN A 298 -35.04 -2.41 -8.72
CA ASN A 298 -33.70 -2.84 -8.25
C ASN A 298 -32.86 -1.71 -7.60
N ASN A 299 -33.47 -0.89 -6.73
CA ASN A 299 -32.85 0.28 -6.08
C ASN A 299 -32.45 1.44 -7.01
N GLN A 300 -32.88 1.43 -8.26
CA GLN A 300 -32.70 2.53 -9.20
C GLN A 300 -34.03 3.25 -9.41
N LEU A 301 -33.96 4.59 -9.43
CA LEU A 301 -35.11 5.42 -9.79
C LEU A 301 -35.17 5.52 -11.32
N GLU A 302 -36.28 5.05 -11.87
CA GLU A 302 -36.54 4.98 -13.30
C GLU A 302 -37.67 5.93 -13.69
N VAL A 303 -37.51 6.65 -14.80
CA VAL A 303 -38.60 7.39 -15.45
C VAL A 303 -39.11 6.60 -16.66
N ILE A 304 -40.42 6.30 -16.68
CA ILE A 304 -41.11 5.60 -17.77
C ILE A 304 -42.09 6.54 -18.48
N PRO A 305 -41.83 6.96 -19.72
CA PRO A 305 -42.79 7.73 -20.51
C PRO A 305 -44.05 6.92 -20.87
N LYS A 306 -45.24 7.51 -20.73
CA LYS A 306 -46.53 6.82 -20.88
C LYS A 306 -47.23 6.95 -22.24
N SER A 307 -47.04 8.04 -23.01
CA SER A 307 -47.83 8.29 -24.25
C SER A 307 -47.46 9.49 -25.15
N GLN A 308 -46.70 10.50 -24.66
CA GLN A 308 -45.90 11.47 -25.46
C GLN A 308 -44.41 11.53 -25.06
N PRO A 309 -43.46 11.97 -25.94
CA PRO A 309 -42.09 12.27 -25.52
C PRO A 309 -42.13 13.28 -24.37
N GLY A 310 -41.55 12.90 -23.23
CA GLY A 310 -41.56 13.72 -22.02
C GLY A 310 -40.37 14.67 -21.98
N LYS A 311 -40.57 15.91 -21.53
CA LYS A 311 -39.47 16.80 -21.12
C LYS A 311 -39.33 16.71 -19.60
N ILE A 312 -38.16 16.29 -19.13
CA ILE A 312 -37.81 16.32 -17.71
C ILE A 312 -36.97 17.58 -17.48
N LEU A 313 -37.52 18.53 -16.72
CA LEU A 313 -36.79 19.70 -16.24
C LEU A 313 -35.82 19.27 -15.14
N LEU A 314 -34.56 19.64 -15.29
CA LEU A 314 -33.52 19.40 -14.30
C LEU A 314 -33.49 20.59 -13.33
N HIS A 315 -33.85 20.37 -12.07
CA HIS A 315 -33.73 21.34 -10.98
C HIS A 315 -32.67 20.89 -9.98
#